data_AF-A0A7S0BAD9-F1
#
_entry.id   AF-A0A7S0BAD9-F1
#
_cell.length_a   1.000
_cell.length_b   1.000
_cell.length_c   1.000
_cell.angle_alpha   90.00
_cell.angle_beta   90.00
_cell.angle_gamma   90.00
#
_symmetry.space_group_name_H-M   'P 1'
#
loop_
_entity.id
_entity.type
_entity.pdbx_description
1 polymer ?
#
loop_
_entity_poly.entity_id
_entity_poly.type
_entity_poly.pdbx_seq_one_letter_code
_entity_poly.pdbx_strand_id
1 'polypeptide(L)'
;DTAPGMLYVLDWIKGEDSPFLDIIQPDRTAAVGYSMGGKSALTIGHSESDTQRHNIKAVAALMPPCRSGCPVSRVPAYYGAGTKDTVIPYKVVEQAFEEAAGVDKVFVNICGAPHWEVGVW
;
A
#
# COMPACT_ATOMS: atom_id res chain seq x y z
N ASP A 1 11.67 7.48 0.77
CA ASP A 1 12.48 6.32 0.37
C ASP A 1 12.33 5.10 1.27
N THR A 2 11.18 4.41 1.25
CA THR A 2 10.95 3.17 2.03
C THR A 2 10.50 1.97 1.18
N ALA A 3 10.43 2.13 -0.15
CA ALA A 3 10.04 1.09 -1.10
C ALA A 3 11.07 -0.03 -1.43
N PRO A 4 12.40 0.12 -1.22
CA PRO A 4 13.38 -0.85 -1.75
C PRO A 4 13.16 -2.30 -1.32
N GLY A 5 12.75 -2.54 -0.07
CA GLY A 5 12.57 -3.90 0.46
C GLY A 5 11.44 -4.67 -0.23
N MET A 6 10.30 -4.02 -0.48
CA MET A 6 9.17 -4.66 -1.18
C MET A 6 9.52 -4.99 -2.63
N LEU A 7 10.19 -4.07 -3.34
CA LEU A 7 10.60 -4.28 -4.73
C LEU A 7 11.63 -5.42 -4.86
N TYR A 8 12.59 -5.49 -3.93
CA TYR A 8 13.55 -6.60 -3.88
C TYR A 8 12.86 -7.96 -3.70
N VAL A 9 11.87 -8.06 -2.81
CA VAL A 9 11.10 -9.30 -2.63
C VAL A 9 10.34 -9.66 -3.91
N LEU A 10 9.81 -8.69 -4.64
CA LEU A 10 9.15 -8.92 -5.92
C LEU A 10 10.12 -9.41 -7.00
N ASP A 11 11.33 -8.87 -7.06
CA ASP A 11 12.38 -9.39 -7.95
C ASP A 11 12.74 -10.83 -7.60
N TRP A 12 12.92 -11.14 -6.31
CA TRP A 12 13.27 -12.48 -5.85
C TRP A 12 12.17 -13.51 -6.12
N ILE A 13 10.91 -13.22 -5.75
CA ILE A 13 9.81 -14.19 -5.89
C ILE A 13 9.42 -14.44 -7.36
N LYS A 14 9.74 -13.50 -8.25
CA LYS A 14 9.46 -13.60 -9.69
C LYS A 14 10.69 -13.98 -10.52
N GLY A 15 11.85 -14.17 -9.90
CA GLY A 15 13.07 -14.56 -10.59
C GLY A 15 12.92 -15.95 -11.23
N GLU A 16 13.72 -16.22 -12.27
CA GLU A 16 13.65 -17.46 -13.06
C GLU A 16 13.87 -18.72 -12.21
N ASP A 17 14.66 -18.63 -11.15
CA ASP A 17 14.94 -19.72 -10.21
C ASP A 17 13.95 -19.80 -9.03
N SER A 18 12.88 -19.00 -9.04
CA SER A 18 11.94 -18.96 -7.93
C SER A 18 11.13 -20.26 -7.86
N PRO A 19 11.09 -20.93 -6.70
CA PRO A 19 10.29 -22.14 -6.52
C PRO A 19 8.78 -21.85 -6.49
N PHE A 20 8.38 -20.58 -6.59
CA PHE A 20 6.99 -20.14 -6.51
C PHE A 20 6.37 -19.83 -7.87
N LEU A 21 7.12 -19.88 -8.98
CA LEU A 21 6.63 -19.48 -10.30
C LEU A 21 5.37 -20.25 -10.74
N ASP A 22 5.22 -21.51 -10.31
CA ASP A 22 4.07 -22.34 -10.66
C ASP A 22 2.80 -22.00 -9.86
N ILE A 23 2.91 -21.21 -8.79
CA ILE A 23 1.78 -20.87 -7.90
C ILE A 23 1.49 -19.37 -7.84
N ILE A 24 2.34 -18.53 -8.45
CA ILE A 24 2.11 -17.09 -8.56
C ILE A 24 1.76 -16.70 -10.00
N GLN A 25 1.19 -15.51 -10.16
CA GLN A 25 0.94 -14.89 -11.46
C GLN A 25 1.74 -13.57 -11.50
N PRO A 26 2.97 -13.59 -12.06
CA PRO A 26 3.87 -12.43 -12.00
C PRO A 26 3.31 -11.16 -12.64
N ASP A 27 2.32 -11.29 -13.53
CA ASP A 27 1.59 -10.22 -14.22
C ASP A 27 0.44 -9.61 -13.38
N ARG A 28 0.16 -10.17 -12.20
CA ARG A 28 -0.91 -9.74 -11.29
C ARG A 28 -0.41 -9.60 -9.87
N THR A 29 0.19 -8.45 -9.56
CA THR A 29 0.77 -8.17 -8.24
C THR A 29 0.04 -7.04 -7.53
N ALA A 30 -0.12 -7.15 -6.23
CA ALA A 30 -0.54 -6.06 -5.37
C ALA A 30 0.51 -5.81 -4.29
N ALA A 31 0.68 -4.55 -3.89
CA ALA A 31 1.54 -4.19 -2.77
C ALA A 31 0.67 -3.87 -1.54
N VAL A 32 0.93 -4.55 -0.43
CA VAL A 32 0.23 -4.33 0.84
C VAL A 32 1.25 -3.95 1.89
N GLY A 33 0.92 -2.97 2.72
CA GLY A 33 1.80 -2.60 3.80
C GLY A 33 1.10 -1.93 4.97
N TYR A 34 1.72 -2.08 6.13
CA TYR A 34 1.26 -1.51 7.40
C TYR A 34 2.19 -0.40 7.88
N SER A 35 1.63 0.68 8.41
CA SER A 35 2.37 1.83 8.94
C SER A 35 3.37 2.35 7.90
N MET A 36 4.66 2.44 8.21
CA MET A 36 5.70 2.79 7.23
C MET A 36 5.63 1.94 5.95
N GLY A 37 5.32 0.65 6.07
CA GLY A 37 5.08 -0.23 4.92
C GLY A 37 3.86 0.18 4.09
N GLY A 38 2.81 0.72 4.71
CA GLY A 38 1.66 1.26 3.99
C GLY A 38 2.02 2.47 3.15
N LYS A 39 2.88 3.36 3.68
CA LYS A 39 3.47 4.45 2.89
C LYS A 39 4.36 3.92 1.76
N SER A 40 5.13 2.85 2.00
CA SER A 40 5.90 2.19 0.95
C SER A 40 5.02 1.64 -0.17
N ALA A 41 3.90 1.00 0.18
CA ALA A 41 2.94 0.50 -0.82
C ALA A 41 2.39 1.63 -1.69
N LEU A 42 1.99 2.76 -1.09
CA LEU A 42 1.58 3.96 -1.85
C LEU A 42 2.72 4.54 -2.70
N THR A 43 3.96 4.51 -2.20
CA THR A 43 5.14 4.96 -2.96
C THR A 43 5.35 4.11 -4.21
N ILE A 44 5.22 2.79 -4.09
CA ILE A 44 5.28 1.87 -5.22
C ILE A 44 4.12 2.14 -6.19
N GLY A 45 2.89 2.26 -5.70
CA GLY A 45 1.72 2.55 -6.53
C GLY A 45 1.79 3.90 -7.26
N HIS A 46 2.52 4.88 -6.71
CA HIS A 46 2.78 6.17 -7.34
C HIS A 46 3.81 6.09 -8.47
N SER A 47 4.78 5.18 -8.37
CA SER A 47 5.92 5.06 -9.28
C SER A 47 5.53 4.33 -10.56
N GLU A 48 5.55 5.03 -11.68
CA GLU A 48 5.25 4.43 -12.99
C GLU A 48 6.25 3.34 -13.37
N SER A 49 7.54 3.55 -13.12
CA SER A 49 8.56 2.55 -13.41
C SER A 49 8.36 1.29 -12.59
N ASP A 50 8.03 1.41 -11.30
CA ASP A 50 7.87 0.25 -10.43
C ASP A 50 6.57 -0.49 -10.71
N THR A 51 5.47 0.26 -10.95
CA THR A 51 4.17 -0.33 -11.33
C THR A 51 4.26 -1.10 -12.64
N GLN A 52 4.96 -0.56 -13.66
CA GLN A 52 5.16 -1.24 -14.93
C GLN A 52 6.13 -2.42 -14.80
N ARG A 53 7.30 -2.22 -14.20
CA ARG A 53 8.33 -3.27 -14.04
C ARG A 53 7.79 -4.49 -13.31
N HIS A 54 7.02 -4.27 -12.23
CA HIS A 54 6.53 -5.36 -11.38
C HIS A 54 5.06 -5.68 -11.58
N ASN A 55 4.40 -5.16 -12.62
CA ASN A 55 2.98 -5.39 -12.88
C ASN A 55 2.10 -5.16 -11.64
N ILE A 56 2.32 -4.06 -10.92
CA ILE A 56 1.51 -3.70 -9.77
C ILE A 56 0.13 -3.24 -10.27
N LYS A 57 -0.92 -3.92 -9.84
CA LYS A 57 -2.31 -3.67 -10.24
C LYS A 57 -3.13 -2.99 -9.16
N ALA A 58 -2.71 -3.09 -7.90
CA ALA A 58 -3.38 -2.45 -6.77
C ALA A 58 -2.42 -2.26 -5.60
N VAL A 59 -2.78 -1.34 -4.71
CA VAL A 59 -2.08 -1.13 -3.44
C VAL A 59 -3.05 -1.09 -2.27
N ALA A 60 -2.64 -1.61 -1.12
CA ALA A 60 -3.38 -1.47 0.13
C ALA A 60 -2.46 -0.92 1.23
N ALA A 61 -2.80 0.28 1.68
CA ALA A 61 -2.05 1.02 2.69
C ALA A 61 -2.82 1.00 4.01
N LEU A 62 -2.29 0.26 4.98
CA LEU A 62 -2.89 0.08 6.30
C LEU A 62 -2.21 1.03 7.29
N MET A 63 -2.97 1.98 7.84
CA MET A 63 -2.52 3.01 8.77
C MET A 63 -1.24 3.77 8.32
N PRO A 64 -1.16 4.24 7.05
CA PRO A 64 0.07 4.81 6.50
C PRO A 64 0.40 6.17 7.12
N PRO A 65 1.68 6.47 7.44
CA PRO A 65 2.09 7.75 7.97
C PRO A 65 2.09 8.86 6.91
N CYS A 66 0.92 9.42 6.66
CA CYS A 66 0.67 10.50 5.71
C CYS A 66 0.76 11.91 6.33
N ARG A 67 1.33 12.07 7.53
CA ARG A 67 1.43 13.37 8.23
C ARG A 67 2.16 14.45 7.41
N SER A 68 3.07 14.05 6.52
CA SER A 68 3.81 14.93 5.61
C SER A 68 3.31 14.78 4.16
N GLY A 69 2.07 14.34 3.97
CA GLY A 69 1.56 13.86 2.69
C GLY A 69 1.94 12.40 2.41
N CYS A 70 1.13 11.78 1.56
CA CYS A 70 1.38 10.48 0.98
C CYS A 70 1.46 10.58 -0.55
N PRO A 71 2.26 9.74 -1.20
CA PRO A 71 2.24 9.64 -2.66
C PRO A 71 0.85 9.25 -3.15
N VAL A 72 0.37 9.93 -4.19
CA VAL A 72 -0.89 9.59 -4.87
C VAL A 72 -0.65 8.37 -5.75
N SER A 73 -1.30 7.27 -5.44
CA SER A 73 -1.20 6.04 -6.23
C SER A 73 -1.75 6.26 -7.64
N ARG A 74 -1.07 5.70 -8.65
CA ARG A 74 -1.50 5.64 -10.06
C ARG A 74 -2.23 4.34 -10.41
N VAL A 75 -2.33 3.43 -9.45
CA VAL A 75 -3.11 2.20 -9.53
C VAL A 75 -4.19 2.20 -8.43
N PRO A 76 -5.26 1.40 -8.57
CA PRO A 76 -6.28 1.27 -7.54
C PRO A 76 -5.73 1.14 -6.12
N ALA A 77 -6.27 1.91 -5.18
CA ALA A 77 -5.70 2.06 -3.85
C ALA A 77 -6.72 1.90 -2.72
N TYR A 78 -6.39 1.06 -1.74
CA TYR A 78 -7.10 0.94 -0.48
C TYR A 78 -6.36 1.69 0.63
N TYR A 79 -7.11 2.46 1.43
CA TYR A 79 -6.62 3.22 2.57
C TYR A 79 -7.34 2.75 3.84
N GLY A 80 -6.60 2.10 4.74
CA GLY A 80 -7.10 1.67 6.05
C GLY A 80 -6.65 2.63 7.16
N ALA A 81 -7.55 2.98 8.07
CA ALA A 81 -7.25 3.78 9.25
C ALA A 81 -8.04 3.32 10.48
N GLY A 82 -7.69 3.82 11.67
CA GLY A 82 -8.40 3.52 12.92
C GLY A 82 -8.72 4.78 13.73
N THR A 83 -9.93 4.88 14.28
CA THR A 83 -10.37 6.10 14.99
C THR A 83 -9.64 6.33 16.32
N LYS A 84 -8.98 5.30 16.89
CA LYS A 84 -8.16 5.39 18.10
C LYS A 84 -6.66 5.25 17.82
N ASP A 85 -6.25 5.37 16.56
CA ASP A 85 -4.83 5.38 16.22
C ASP A 85 -4.15 6.62 16.80
N THR A 86 -3.34 6.40 17.84
CA THR A 86 -2.55 7.43 18.52
C THR A 86 -1.20 7.68 17.86
N VAL A 87 -0.77 6.80 16.94
CA VAL A 87 0.47 6.93 16.19
C VAL A 87 0.22 7.72 14.93
N ILE A 88 -0.83 7.43 14.17
CA ILE A 88 -1.21 8.14 12.93
C ILE A 88 -2.70 8.50 12.99
N PRO A 89 -3.06 9.77 13.23
CA PRO A 89 -4.46 10.16 13.27
C PRO A 89 -5.19 9.83 11.96
N TYR A 90 -6.33 9.14 12.02
CA TYR A 90 -7.05 8.68 10.82
C TYR A 90 -7.33 9.80 9.81
N LYS A 91 -7.54 11.04 10.28
CA LYS A 91 -7.78 12.22 9.43
C LYS A 91 -6.67 12.48 8.42
N VAL A 92 -5.41 12.17 8.74
CA VAL A 92 -4.31 12.34 7.77
C VAL A 92 -4.36 11.28 6.67
N VAL A 93 -4.93 10.10 6.95
CA VAL A 93 -5.12 9.03 5.96
C VAL A 93 -6.36 9.35 5.10
N GLU A 94 -7.42 9.85 5.72
CA GLU A 94 -8.63 10.35 5.04
C GLU A 94 -8.28 11.46 4.06
N GLN A 95 -7.49 12.46 4.48
CA GLN A 95 -7.00 13.51 3.59
C GLN A 95 -6.20 12.95 2.41
N ALA A 96 -5.28 12.01 2.65
CA ALA A 96 -4.51 11.37 1.58
C ALA A 96 -5.40 10.58 0.60
N PHE A 97 -6.48 9.97 1.09
CA PHE A 97 -7.50 9.35 0.25
C PHE A 97 -8.24 10.39 -0.59
N GLU A 98 -8.68 11.51 0.00
CA GLU A 98 -9.39 12.58 -0.72
C GLU A 98 -8.53 13.19 -1.83
N GLU A 99 -7.26 13.46 -1.55
CA GLU A 99 -6.27 14.00 -2.50
C GLU A 99 -5.93 13.04 -3.65
N ALA A 100 -6.07 11.73 -3.45
CA ALA A 100 -5.84 10.76 -4.51
C ALA A 100 -6.91 10.87 -5.61
N ALA A 101 -6.53 11.02 -6.87
CA ALA A 101 -7.46 11.20 -7.98
C ALA A 101 -7.03 10.39 -9.21
N GLY A 102 -7.98 10.12 -10.11
CA GLY A 102 -7.72 9.45 -11.39
C GLY A 102 -7.62 7.92 -11.32
N VAL A 103 -7.86 7.31 -10.16
CA VAL A 103 -7.85 5.85 -9.95
C VAL A 103 -8.99 5.43 -9.02
N ASP A 104 -9.40 4.17 -9.10
CA ASP A 104 -10.32 3.59 -8.13
C ASP A 104 -9.70 3.64 -6.73
N LYS A 105 -10.47 4.09 -5.74
CA LYS A 105 -9.99 4.23 -4.37
C LYS A 105 -11.05 3.87 -3.35
N VAL A 106 -10.61 3.27 -2.25
CA VAL A 106 -11.46 2.90 -1.11
C VAL A 106 -10.81 3.38 0.18
N PHE A 107 -11.61 3.98 1.06
CA PHE A 107 -11.20 4.34 2.42
C PHE A 107 -12.05 3.60 3.45
N VAL A 108 -11.39 3.01 4.44
CA VAL A 108 -12.03 2.35 5.57
C VAL A 108 -11.43 2.88 6.86
N ASN A 109 -12.29 3.40 7.72
CA ASN A 109 -11.93 3.86 9.05
C ASN A 109 -12.57 2.97 10.11
N ILE A 110 -11.75 2.18 10.81
CA ILE A 110 -12.23 1.19 11.78
C ILE A 110 -12.50 1.90 13.11
N CYS A 111 -13.76 1.87 13.54
CA CYS A 111 -14.16 2.47 14.81
C CYS A 111 -13.51 1.72 15.98
N GLY A 112 -12.85 2.46 16.88
CA GLY A 112 -12.20 1.92 18.06
C GLY A 112 -10.79 1.36 17.83
N ALA A 113 -10.36 1.17 16.58
CA ALA A 113 -9.07 0.56 16.27
C ALA A 113 -7.88 1.48 16.65
N PRO A 114 -6.92 1.00 17.47
CA PRO A 114 -5.61 1.62 17.65
C PRO A 114 -4.68 1.32 16.46
N HIS A 115 -3.45 1.86 16.47
CA HIS A 115 -2.51 1.75 15.34
C HIS A 115 -2.30 0.31 14.87
N TRP A 116 -2.22 -0.65 15.78
CA TRP A 116 -1.89 -2.05 15.47
C TRP A 116 -3.08 -2.90 15.04
N GLU A 117 -4.31 -2.36 15.04
CA GLU A 117 -5.51 -3.11 14.67
C GLU A 117 -5.89 -2.84 13.21
N VAL A 118 -5.24 -3.57 12.30
CA VAL A 118 -5.39 -3.42 10.86
C VAL A 118 -6.54 -4.25 10.24
N GLY A 119 -7.48 -4.67 11.09
CA GLY A 119 -8.65 -5.47 10.73
C GLY A 119 -8.88 -6.63 11.70
N VAL A 120 -10.14 -6.79 12.12
CA VAL A 120 -10.68 -8.08 12.59
C VAL A 120 -11.26 -8.73 11.32
N TRP A 121 -10.51 -9.66 10.73
CA TRP A 121 -10.90 -10.38 9.51
C TRP A 121 -11.65 -11.66 9.88
#